data_AF-A0A950PBT9-F1
#
_entry.id   AF-A0A950PBT9-F1
#
_cell.length_a   1.000
_cell.length_b   1.000
_cell.length_c   1.000
_cell.angle_alpha   90.00
_cell.angle_beta   90.00
_cell.angle_gamma   90.00
#
_symmetry.space_group_name_H-M   'P 1'
#
loop_
_entity.id
_entity.type
_entity.pdbx_description
1 polymer ?
#
loop_
_entity_poly.entity_id
_entity_poly.type
_entity_poly.pdbx_seq_one_letter_code
_entity_poly.pdbx_strand_id
1 'polypeptide(L)' 'MASEAKLLTLQFLKWIAECPRSYAELRAAWASTCPLNCAWEDAIADDLVVRGPDGFLALTARGRAKVAAVATEVSAA' A
#
# COMPACT_ATOMS: atom_id res chain seq x y z
N MET A 1 12.59 -13.61 2.84
CA MET A 1 11.98 -13.06 1.61
C MET A 1 10.50 -12.69 1.79
N ALA A 2 9.64 -13.54 2.37
CA ALA A 2 8.22 -13.18 2.59
C ALA A 2 7.98 -11.95 3.50
N SER A 3 8.92 -11.64 4.40
CA SER A 3 8.81 -10.48 5.30
C SER A 3 9.05 -9.14 4.59
N GLU A 4 9.89 -9.11 3.56
CA GLU A 4 10.25 -7.89 2.84
C GLU A 4 9.12 -7.40 1.94
N ALA A 5 8.43 -8.32 1.26
CA ALA A 5 7.19 -8.04 0.54
C ALA A 5 6.13 -7.44 1.49
N LYS A 6 5.96 -8.03 2.69
CA LYS A 6 5.04 -7.51 3.70
C LYS A 6 5.41 -6.09 4.16
N LEU A 7 6.70 -5.80 4.36
CA LEU A 7 7.17 -4.47 4.73
C LEU A 7 6.94 -3.45 3.60
N LEU A 8 7.20 -3.82 2.35
CA LEU A 8 6.92 -2.97 1.18
C LEU A 8 5.43 -2.68 1.04
N THR A 9 4.56 -3.67 1.23
CA THR A 9 3.11 -3.45 1.26
C THR A 9 2.72 -2.46 2.35
N LEU A 10 3.29 -2.56 3.56
CA LEU A 10 3.00 -1.63 4.64
C LEU A 10 3.48 -0.20 4.35
N GLN A 11 4.69 -0.06 3.80
CA GLN A 11 5.20 1.24 3.34
C GLN A 11 4.30 1.83 2.26
N PHE A 12 3.81 1.00 1.34
CA PHE A 12 2.87 1.40 0.31
C PHE A 12 1.55 1.93 0.87
N LEU A 13 0.95 1.22 1.82
CA LEU A 13 -0.30 1.66 2.44
C LEU A 13 -0.13 2.97 3.21
N LYS A 14 0.99 3.15 3.92
CA LYS A 14 1.33 4.42 4.60
C LYS A 14 1.47 5.56 3.60
N TRP A 15 2.14 5.32 2.47
CA TRP A 15 2.33 6.31 1.41
C TRP A 15 0.99 6.82 0.82
N ILE A 16 -0.01 5.95 0.68
CA ILE A 16 -1.37 6.35 0.28
C ILE A 16 -2.11 7.05 1.44
N ALA A 17 -1.89 6.63 2.68
CA ALA A 17 -2.54 7.23 3.85
C ALA A 17 -2.16 8.71 4.06
N GLU A 18 -0.93 9.09 3.70
CA GLU A 18 -0.42 10.44 3.87
C GLU A 18 -1.11 11.47 2.97
N CYS A 19 -1.43 11.09 1.72
CA CYS A 19 -2.03 12.00 0.75
C CYS A 19 -2.79 11.20 -0.32
N PRO A 20 -3.98 11.65 -0.77
CA PRO A 20 -4.65 11.03 -1.91
C PRO A 20 -3.73 11.01 -3.15
N ARG A 21 -3.40 9.81 -3.66
CA ARG A 21 -2.53 9.62 -4.83
C ARG A 21 -3.29 9.09 -6.02
N SER A 22 -2.90 9.50 -7.21
CA SER A 22 -3.44 8.94 -8.46
C SER A 22 -2.76 7.62 -8.83
N TYR A 23 -3.45 6.81 -9.65
CA TYR A 23 -2.84 5.60 -10.21
C TYR A 23 -1.60 5.89 -11.09
N ALA A 24 -1.53 7.08 -11.69
CA ALA A 24 -0.37 7.50 -12.48
C ALA A 24 0.85 7.75 -11.59
N GLU A 25 0.67 8.47 -10.48
CA GLU A 25 1.73 8.68 -9.48
C GLU A 25 2.17 7.37 -8.85
N LEU A 26 1.21 6.47 -8.56
CA LEU A 26 1.52 5.12 -8.09
C LEU A 26 2.51 4.43 -9.02
N ARG A 27 2.18 4.35 -10.31
CA ARG A 27 3.05 3.70 -11.29
C ARG A 27 4.38 4.41 -11.43
N ALA A 28 4.44 5.74 -11.32
CA ALA A 28 5.71 6.47 -11.40
C ALA A 28 6.61 6.22 -10.17
N ALA A 29 6.03 6.21 -8.96
CA ALA A 29 6.76 6.07 -7.71
C ALA A 29 7.11 4.62 -7.35
N TRP A 30 6.26 3.67 -7.74
CA TRP A 30 6.37 2.24 -7.41
C TRP A 30 6.60 1.33 -8.62
N ALA A 31 6.93 1.89 -9.79
CA ALA A 31 7.47 1.10 -10.90
C ALA A 31 8.82 0.48 -10.47
N SER A 32 8.75 -0.66 -9.82
CA SER A 32 9.93 -1.47 -9.57
C SER A 32 10.31 -2.18 -10.86
N THR A 33 11.57 -2.10 -11.26
CA THR A 33 12.16 -2.77 -12.43
C THR A 33 12.22 -4.30 -12.29
N CYS A 34 11.55 -4.88 -11.28
CA CYS A 34 11.57 -6.31 -11.01
C CYS A 34 10.37 -7.00 -11.68
N PRO A 35 10.57 -8.19 -12.28
CA PRO A 35 9.49 -8.98 -12.88
C PRO A 35 8.61 -9.71 -11.86
N LEU A 36 8.92 -9.62 -10.56
CA LEU A 36 8.08 -10.16 -9.49
C LEU A 36 7.04 -9.11 -9.07
N ASN A 37 5.81 -9.58 -8.90
CA ASN A 37 4.63 -8.82 -8.48
C ASN A 37 4.98 -7.63 -7.57
N CYS A 38 4.65 -6.41 -7.99
CA CYS A 38 4.96 -5.24 -7.19
C CYS A 38 4.11 -5.23 -5.91
N ALA A 39 4.63 -4.68 -4.81
CA ALA A 39 3.91 -4.65 -3.53
C ALA A 39 2.54 -3.94 -3.60
N TRP A 40 2.33 -3.04 -4.57
CA TRP A 40 1.05 -2.39 -4.83
C TRP A 40 0.05 -3.30 -5.54
N GLU A 41 0.51 -4.20 -6.41
CA GLU A 41 -0.34 -5.19 -7.10
C GLU A 41 -0.87 -6.20 -6.09
N ASP A 42 -0.01 -6.69 -5.20
CA ASP A 42 -0.40 -7.52 -4.06
C ASP A 42 -1.39 -6.79 -3.14
N ALA A 43 -1.18 -5.50 -2.88
CA ALA A 43 -2.08 -4.71 -2.03
C ALA A 43 -3.48 -4.53 -2.65
N ILE A 44 -3.57 -4.42 -3.98
CA ILE A 44 -4.85 -4.40 -4.69
C ILE A 44 -5.48 -5.80 -4.69
N ALA A 45 -4.69 -6.85 -4.91
CA ALA A 45 -5.16 -8.24 -4.88
C ALA A 45 -5.68 -8.65 -3.48
N ASP A 46 -5.06 -8.14 -2.42
CA ASP A 46 -5.46 -8.35 -1.01
C ASP A 46 -6.64 -7.46 -0.55
N ASP A 47 -7.24 -6.67 -1.44
CA ASP A 47 -8.34 -5.73 -1.14
C ASP A 47 -7.95 -4.70 -0.06
N LEU A 48 -6.70 -4.24 -0.06
CA LEU A 48 -6.20 -3.21 0.87
C LEU A 48 -6.33 -1.80 0.29
N VAL A 49 -6.33 -1.69 -1.03
CA VAL A 49 -6.41 -0.43 -1.78
C VAL A 49 -7.44 -0.58 -2.90
N VAL A 50 -8.26 0.45 -3.07
CA VAL A 50 -9.23 0.55 -4.15
C VAL A 50 -9.00 1.82 -4.96
N ARG A 51 -9.23 1.75 -6.27
CA ARG A 51 -9.24 2.92 -7.14
C ARG A 51 -10.65 3.51 -7.17
N GLY A 52 -10.76 4.75 -6.71
CA GLY A 52 -12.00 5.52 -6.76
C GLY A 52 -12.36 5.97 -8.18
N PRO A 53 -13.62 6.42 -8.38
CA PRO A 53 -14.09 6.91 -9.68
C PRO A 53 -13.30 8.12 -10.19
N ASP A 54 -12.75 8.92 -9.27
CA ASP A 54 -11.94 10.11 -9.56
C ASP A 54 -10.51 9.75 -10.02
N GLY A 55 -10.17 8.46 -10.10
CA GLY A 55 -8.86 7.98 -10.50
C GLY A 55 -7.80 7.98 -9.39
N PHE A 56 -8.17 8.44 -8.20
CA PHE A 56 -7.37 8.38 -6.99
C PHE A 56 -7.47 7.03 -6.28
N LEU A 57 -6.40 6.66 -5.58
CA LEU A 57 -6.32 5.47 -4.75
C LEU A 57 -6.76 5.82 -3.34
N ALA A 58 -7.60 4.96 -2.78
CA ALA A 58 -8.08 5.05 -1.42
C ALA A 58 -7.81 3.74 -0.68
N LEU A 59 -7.46 3.84 0.60
CA LEU A 59 -7.36 2.67 1.46
C LEU A 59 -8.75 2.09 1.73
N THR A 60 -8.88 0.78 1.68
CA THR A 60 -10.08 0.09 2.16
C THR A 60 -10.09 0.05 3.69
N ALA A 61 -11.19 -0.40 4.29
CA ALA A 61 -11.25 -0.62 5.74
C ALA A 61 -10.14 -1.59 6.21
N ARG A 62 -9.86 -2.62 5.40
CA ARG A 62 -8.83 -3.62 5.67
C ARG A 62 -7.42 -3.04 5.57
N GLY A 63 -7.16 -2.21 4.55
CA GLY A 63 -5.89 -1.48 4.41
C GLY A 63 -5.61 -0.55 5.60
N ARG A 64 -6.62 0.22 6.02
CA ARG A 64 -6.51 1.10 7.20
C ARG A 64 -6.24 0.31 8.49
N ALA A 65 -6.94 -0.80 8.71
CA ALA A 65 -6.72 -1.65 9.88
C ALA A 65 -5.30 -2.22 9.92
N LYS A 66 -4.74 -2.61 8.76
CA LYS A 66 -3.36 -3.13 8.64
C LYS A 66 -2.31 -2.08 9.00
N VAL A 67 -2.51 -0.83 8.56
CA VAL A 67 -1.64 0.30 8.92
C VAL A 67 -1.75 0.62 10.41
N ALA A 68 -2.96 0.63 10.96
CA ALA A 68 -3.21 0.90 12.37
C ALA A 68 -2.61 -0.18 13.30
N ALA A 69 -2.75 -1.46 12.95
CA ALA A 69 -2.19 -2.57 13.72
C ALA A 69 -0.65 -2.44 13.86
N VAL A 70 0.03 -2.08 12.78
CA VAL A 70 1.49 -1.90 12.79
C VAL A 70 1.90 -0.61 13.51
N ALA A 71 1.09 0.46 13.43
CA ALA A 71 1.36 1.68 14.20
C ALA A 71 1.30 1.42 15.71
N THR A 72 0.41 0.54 16.17
CA THR A 72 0.34 0.10 17.57
C THR A 72 1.56 -0.74 17.98
N GLU A 73 2.08 -1.59 17.10
CA GLU A 73 3.28 -2.39 17.38
C GLU A 73 4.56 -1.56 17.43
N VAL A 74 4.72 -0.56 16.55
CA VAL A 74 5.93 0.29 16.49
C VAL A 74 6.00 1.27 17.67
N SER A 75 4.87 1.66 18.26
CA SER A 75 4.85 2.57 19.41
C SER A 75 5.16 1.87 20.75
N ALA A 76 5.31 0.54 20.77
CA ALA A 76 5.55 -0.26 21.97
C ALA A 76 6.98 -0.82 22.06
N ALA A 77 7.88 -0.45 21.13
CA ALA A 77 9.29 -0.84 21.10
C ALA A 77 10.20 0.37 21.35
#